data_AF-H0EYZ8-F1
#
_entry.id   AF-H0EYZ8-F1
#
_cell.length_a   1.000
_cell.length_b   1.000
_cell.length_c   1.000
_cell.angle_alpha   90.00
_cell.angle_beta   90.00
_cell.angle_gamma   90.00
#
_symmetry.space_group_name_H-M   'P 1'
#
loop_
_entity.id
_entity.type
_entity.pdbx_description
1 polymer ?
#
loop_
_entity_poly.entity_id
_entity_poly.type
_entity_poly.pdbx_seq_one_letter_code
_entity_poly.pdbx_strand_id
1 'polypeptide(L)'
;MANISKIQIKLPKQTAWDDVASSFTREFCSSLGLSAESPLYVAATAGAIALPSHVKYANIVKKKHTEWTTQNEFPVEIPLPRSMIYHAIFVCPVSKEQSTEDNPPMMMPCGHVVAKESLAKLSKGGRFKCPYCPNESQPKDAREIIL
;
A
#
# COMPACT_ATOMS: atom_id res chain seq x y z
N MET A 1 32.09 -52.37 -3.11
CA MET A 1 31.11 -52.26 -2.00
C MET A 1 31.30 -50.90 -1.34
N ALA A 2 30.48 -49.90 -1.71
CA ALA A 2 30.54 -48.56 -1.13
C ALA A 2 29.26 -48.30 -0.33
N ASN A 3 29.46 -47.86 0.91
CA ASN A 3 28.52 -47.79 2.01
C ASN A 3 27.52 -46.62 1.81
N ILE A 4 26.24 -46.91 1.61
CA ILE A 4 25.17 -45.90 1.51
C ILE A 4 24.75 -45.53 2.94
N SER A 5 25.63 -44.83 3.66
CA SER A 5 25.29 -44.29 4.98
C SER A 5 24.47 -43.02 4.84
N LYS A 6 23.16 -43.16 5.07
CA LYS A 6 22.20 -42.16 5.56
C LYS A 6 22.11 -40.85 4.74
N ILE A 7 21.27 -40.87 3.70
CA ILE A 7 20.52 -39.67 3.34
C ILE A 7 19.58 -39.40 4.51
N GLN A 8 19.96 -38.49 5.40
CA GLN A 8 19.06 -37.94 6.40
C GLN A 8 18.04 -37.08 5.66
N ILE A 9 16.89 -37.66 5.29
CA ILE A 9 15.72 -36.88 4.91
C ILE A 9 15.34 -36.09 6.16
N LYS A 10 15.77 -34.84 6.21
CA LYS A 10 15.43 -33.91 7.28
C LYS A 10 13.94 -33.62 7.10
N LEU A 11 13.10 -34.36 7.84
CA LEU A 11 11.66 -34.11 7.87
C LEU A 11 11.44 -32.63 8.17
N PRO A 12 10.52 -31.96 7.45
CA PRO A 12 10.17 -30.58 7.73
C PRO A 12 9.84 -30.48 9.23
N LYS A 13 10.34 -29.42 9.89
CA LYS A 13 9.87 -29.09 11.24
C LYS A 13 8.34 -29.03 11.19
N GLN A 14 7.65 -29.46 12.26
CA GLN A 14 6.18 -29.50 12.28
C GLN A 14 5.53 -28.20 11.73
N THR A 15 6.15 -27.05 12.02
CA THR A 15 5.73 -25.71 11.57
C THR A 15 5.77 -25.50 10.04
N ALA A 16 6.59 -26.25 9.30
CA ALA A 16 6.69 -26.09 7.85
C ALA A 16 5.43 -26.57 7.12
N TRP A 17 4.67 -27.51 7.71
CA TRP A 17 3.37 -27.89 7.18
C TRP A 17 2.34 -26.78 7.37
N ASP A 18 2.38 -26.07 8.49
CA ASP A 18 1.51 -24.93 8.77
C ASP A 18 1.82 -23.75 7.81
N ASP A 19 3.09 -23.48 7.53
CA ASP A 19 3.52 -22.45 6.58
C ASP A 19 3.05 -22.76 5.15
N VAL A 20 3.15 -24.04 4.73
CA VAL A 20 2.68 -24.51 3.42
C VAL A 20 1.16 -24.41 3.33
N ALA A 21 0.43 -24.86 4.36
CA ALA A 21 -1.02 -24.78 4.41
C ALA A 21 -1.50 -23.32 4.34
N SER A 22 -0.83 -22.43 5.08
CA SER A 22 -1.12 -20.98 5.07
C SER A 22 -0.87 -20.37 3.69
N SER A 23 0.24 -20.74 3.04
CA SER A 23 0.57 -20.27 1.69
C SER A 23 -0.46 -20.75 0.67
N PHE A 24 -0.85 -22.02 0.71
CA PHE A 24 -1.87 -22.56 -0.19
C PHE A 24 -3.23 -21.90 0.01
N THR A 25 -3.63 -21.69 1.27
CA THR A 25 -4.88 -21.00 1.62
C THR A 25 -4.90 -19.60 1.04
N ARG A 26 -3.79 -18.84 1.18
CA ARG A 26 -3.68 -17.49 0.64
C ARG A 26 -3.80 -17.45 -0.87
N GLU A 27 -3.09 -18.32 -1.59
CA GLU A 27 -3.16 -18.39 -3.06
C GLU A 27 -4.55 -18.80 -3.54
N PHE A 28 -5.18 -19.78 -2.86
CA PHE A 28 -6.53 -20.21 -3.20
C PHE A 28 -7.56 -19.08 -2.97
N CYS A 29 -7.52 -18.41 -1.83
CA CYS A 29 -8.38 -17.25 -1.55
C CYS A 29 -8.16 -16.14 -2.59
N SER A 30 -6.91 -15.83 -2.91
CA SER A 30 -6.55 -14.86 -3.94
C SER A 30 -7.14 -15.23 -5.31
N SER A 31 -7.08 -16.51 -5.71
CA SER A 31 -7.64 -16.98 -6.97
C SER A 31 -9.16 -16.81 -7.07
N LEU A 32 -9.86 -16.77 -5.92
CA LEU A 32 -11.28 -16.52 -5.82
C LEU A 32 -11.62 -15.03 -5.62
N GLY A 33 -10.61 -14.14 -5.56
CA GLY A 33 -10.80 -12.74 -5.21
C GLY A 33 -11.20 -12.52 -3.74
N LEU A 34 -10.89 -13.48 -2.86
CA LEU A 34 -11.19 -13.44 -1.44
C LEU A 34 -9.93 -13.14 -0.61
N SER A 35 -10.14 -12.53 0.56
CA SER A 35 -9.08 -12.38 1.58
C SER A 35 -8.80 -13.72 2.26
N ALA A 36 -7.52 -14.00 2.51
CA ALA A 36 -7.08 -15.15 3.31
C ALA A 36 -7.44 -14.97 4.79
N GLU A 37 -7.43 -13.72 5.27
CA GLU A 37 -7.83 -13.35 6.61
C GLU A 37 -9.31 -12.98 6.65
N SER A 38 -9.99 -13.30 7.76
CA SER A 38 -11.40 -12.93 7.94
C SER A 38 -11.56 -11.40 7.94
N PRO A 39 -12.36 -10.82 7.01
CA PRO A 39 -12.58 -9.37 6.97
C PRO A 39 -13.15 -8.81 8.27
N LEU A 40 -14.01 -9.57 8.96
CA LEU A 40 -14.56 -9.19 10.25
C LEU A 40 -13.47 -9.12 11.33
N TYR A 41 -12.57 -10.11 11.36
CA TYR A 41 -11.46 -10.14 12.30
C TYR A 41 -10.52 -8.95 12.08
N VAL A 42 -10.15 -8.70 10.83
CA VAL A 42 -9.28 -7.57 10.46
C VAL A 42 -9.93 -6.23 10.85
N ALA A 43 -11.20 -6.02 10.48
CA ALA A 43 -11.91 -4.78 10.79
C ALA A 43 -12.07 -4.55 12.30
N ALA A 44 -12.45 -5.58 13.06
CA ALA A 44 -12.60 -5.48 14.50
C ALA A 44 -11.25 -5.20 15.19
N THR A 45 -10.18 -5.87 14.76
CA THR A 45 -8.85 -5.69 15.35
C THR A 45 -8.27 -4.31 15.02
N ALA A 46 -8.32 -3.89 13.76
CA ALA A 46 -7.89 -2.56 13.35
C ALA A 46 -8.70 -1.45 14.07
N GLY A 47 -10.03 -1.65 14.20
CA GLY A 47 -10.90 -0.76 14.97
C GLY A 47 -10.52 -0.69 16.45
N ALA A 48 -10.22 -1.82 17.08
CA ALA A 48 -9.75 -1.85 18.48
C ALA A 48 -8.42 -1.10 18.68
N ILE A 49 -7.49 -1.19 17.71
CA ILE A 49 -6.23 -0.43 17.72
C ILE A 49 -6.49 1.07 17.55
N ALA A 50 -7.40 1.47 16.66
CA ALA A 50 -7.70 2.86 16.35
C ALA A 50 -8.53 3.58 17.44
N LEU A 51 -9.39 2.84 18.15
CA LEU A 51 -10.41 3.39 19.04
C LEU A 51 -9.85 4.33 20.14
N PRO A 52 -8.77 3.99 20.88
CA PRO A 52 -8.24 4.88 21.92
C PRO A 52 -7.81 6.26 21.38
N SER A 53 -7.14 6.27 20.23
CA SER A 53 -6.72 7.50 19.55
C SER A 53 -7.91 8.32 19.09
N HIS A 54 -8.94 7.65 18.56
CA HIS A 54 -10.16 8.30 18.11
C HIS A 54 -10.97 8.92 19.25
N VAL A 55 -11.13 8.20 20.38
CA VAL A 55 -11.79 8.72 21.59
C VAL A 55 -11.07 9.95 22.14
N LYS A 56 -9.73 9.92 22.17
CA LYS A 56 -8.93 11.07 22.59
C LYS A 56 -9.16 12.27 21.67
N TYR A 57 -9.17 12.05 20.35
CA TYR A 57 -9.43 13.09 19.36
C TYR A 57 -10.84 13.70 19.52
N ALA A 58 -11.88 12.87 19.61
CA ALA A 58 -13.26 13.31 19.79
C ALA A 58 -13.43 14.22 21.03
N ASN A 59 -12.74 13.90 22.12
CA ASN A 59 -12.73 14.73 23.32
C ASN A 59 -12.04 16.09 23.11
N ILE A 60 -11.00 16.16 22.28
CA ILE A 60 -10.30 17.42 21.95
C ILE A 60 -11.19 18.31 21.07
N VAL A 61 -11.78 17.74 20.02
CA VAL A 61 -12.74 18.40 19.11
C VAL A 61 -13.89 19.02 19.90
N LYS A 62 -14.51 18.24 20.79
CA LYS A 62 -15.61 18.70 21.65
C LYS A 62 -15.20 19.88 22.55
N LYS A 63 -13.98 19.88 23.07
CA LYS A 63 -13.46 20.97 23.93
C LYS A 63 -13.08 22.22 23.15
N LYS A 64 -12.58 22.07 21.92
CA LYS A 64 -12.09 23.18 21.10
C LYS A 64 -13.15 23.79 20.20
N HIS A 65 -14.35 23.20 20.11
CA HIS A 65 -15.40 23.59 19.16
C HIS A 65 -14.88 23.62 17.71
N THR A 66 -13.97 22.71 17.39
CA THR A 66 -13.36 22.57 16.05
C THR A 66 -13.84 21.27 15.44
N GLU A 67 -14.29 21.29 14.19
CA GLU A 67 -14.75 20.09 13.48
C GLU A 67 -13.70 19.60 12.48
N TRP A 68 -13.61 18.28 12.31
CA TRP A 68 -12.85 17.68 11.22
C TRP A 68 -13.67 17.73 9.94
N THR A 69 -13.11 18.29 8.88
CA THR A 69 -13.85 18.54 7.63
C THR A 69 -13.60 17.48 6.55
N THR A 70 -12.58 16.62 6.71
CA THR A 70 -12.26 15.59 5.73
C THR A 70 -13.06 14.31 6.01
N GLN A 71 -13.84 13.84 5.03
CA GLN A 71 -14.72 12.68 5.20
C GLN A 71 -13.99 11.32 5.08
N ASN A 72 -12.90 11.28 4.32
CA ASN A 72 -12.24 10.03 3.92
C ASN A 72 -10.90 9.78 4.62
N GLU A 73 -10.53 10.62 5.59
CA GLU A 73 -9.24 10.55 6.26
C GLU A 73 -9.39 10.60 7.76
N PHE A 74 -8.51 9.87 8.44
CA PHE A 74 -8.40 9.93 9.88
C PHE A 74 -7.61 11.18 10.31
N PRO A 75 -8.00 11.85 11.40
CA PRO A 75 -7.29 13.03 11.89
C PRO A 75 -5.88 12.73 12.42
N VAL A 76 -5.56 11.45 12.63
CA VAL A 76 -4.27 10.97 13.11
C VAL A 76 -3.95 9.64 12.45
N GLU A 77 -2.67 9.41 12.18
CA GLU A 77 -2.20 8.12 11.68
C GLU A 77 -2.36 7.03 12.76
N ILE A 78 -2.91 5.87 12.38
CA ILE A 78 -3.07 4.73 13.27
C ILE A 78 -1.91 3.76 13.05
N PRO A 79 -1.18 3.36 14.10
CA PRO A 79 -0.02 2.47 13.98
C PRO A 79 -0.48 1.02 13.79
N LEU A 80 -1.06 0.72 12.62
CA LEU A 80 -1.47 -0.63 12.26
C LEU A 80 -0.24 -1.50 11.94
N PRO A 81 -0.28 -2.80 12.28
CA PRO A 81 0.71 -3.75 11.80
C PRO A 81 0.77 -3.78 10.27
N ARG A 82 1.94 -4.03 9.70
CA ARG A 82 2.11 -4.11 8.23
C ARG A 82 1.18 -5.11 7.55
N SER A 83 0.77 -6.17 8.25
CA SER A 83 -0.19 -7.17 7.76
C SER A 83 -1.62 -6.63 7.60
N MET A 84 -1.93 -5.44 8.12
CA MET A 84 -3.23 -4.76 8.04
C MET A 84 -3.19 -3.50 7.17
N ILE A 85 -2.09 -3.28 6.45
CA ILE A 85 -1.92 -2.13 5.53
C ILE A 85 -2.04 -2.69 4.11
N TYR A 86 -3.19 -2.45 3.49
CA TYR A 86 -3.55 -3.07 2.21
C TYR A 86 -3.47 -2.12 1.00
N HIS A 87 -3.41 -0.80 1.24
CA HIS A 87 -3.35 0.19 0.17
C HIS A 87 -1.94 0.79 0.12
N ALA A 88 -1.25 0.67 -1.01
CA ALA A 88 -0.06 1.46 -1.24
C ALA A 88 -0.48 2.91 -1.45
N ILE A 89 0.15 3.82 -0.71
CA ILE A 89 -0.10 5.26 -0.81
C ILE A 89 1.06 5.89 -1.56
N PHE A 90 0.76 6.62 -2.63
CA PHE A 90 1.72 7.49 -3.28
C PHE A 90 1.34 8.94 -3.03
N VAL A 91 2.30 9.73 -2.55
CA VAL A 91 2.16 11.19 -2.45
C VAL A 91 3.01 11.82 -3.54
N CYS A 92 2.37 12.58 -4.41
CA CYS A 92 3.07 13.23 -5.49
C CYS A 92 4.02 14.31 -4.94
N PRO A 93 5.31 14.28 -5.29
CA PRO A 93 6.28 15.24 -4.79
C PRO A 93 6.11 16.66 -5.35
N VAL A 94 5.44 16.78 -6.51
CA VAL A 94 5.22 18.06 -7.19
C VAL A 94 3.99 18.76 -6.64
N SER A 95 2.83 18.07 -6.59
CA SER A 95 1.61 18.65 -6.02
C SER A 95 1.56 18.59 -4.49
N LYS A 96 2.35 17.69 -3.88
CA LYS A 96 2.32 17.37 -2.44
C LYS A 96 0.97 16.81 -1.98
N GLU A 97 0.27 16.15 -2.90
CA GLU A 97 -1.04 15.54 -2.68
C GLU A 97 -0.97 14.02 -2.89
N GLN A 98 -1.79 13.28 -2.15
CA GLN A 98 -1.95 11.84 -2.33
C GLN A 98 -2.62 11.54 -3.68
N SER A 99 -2.15 10.53 -4.39
CA SER A 99 -2.79 10.06 -5.63
C SER A 99 -4.15 9.43 -5.35
N THR A 100 -5.07 9.63 -6.28
CA THR A 100 -6.41 9.04 -6.30
C THR A 100 -6.60 8.20 -7.57
N GLU A 101 -7.73 7.50 -7.68
CA GLU A 101 -8.09 6.79 -8.92
C GLU A 101 -8.19 7.73 -10.13
N ASP A 102 -8.68 8.97 -9.94
CA ASP A 102 -8.77 9.98 -11.00
C ASP A 102 -7.42 10.65 -11.32
N ASN A 103 -6.53 10.73 -10.32
CA ASN A 103 -5.20 11.32 -10.42
C ASN A 103 -4.10 10.31 -10.00
N PRO A 104 -3.94 9.21 -10.77
CA PRO A 104 -3.06 8.12 -10.40
C PRO A 104 -1.57 8.51 -10.53
N PRO A 105 -0.67 7.77 -9.87
CA PRO A 105 0.76 7.87 -10.10
C PRO A 105 1.15 7.46 -11.53
N MET A 106 1.93 8.32 -12.19
CA MET A 106 2.48 8.09 -13.53
C MET A 106 4.00 7.96 -13.45
N MET A 107 4.52 6.81 -13.88
CA MET A 107 5.95 6.52 -13.98
C MET A 107 6.50 6.97 -15.33
N MET A 108 7.54 7.80 -15.33
CA MET A 108 8.29 8.17 -16.52
C MET A 108 9.28 7.04 -16.92
N PRO A 109 9.82 7.05 -18.15
CA PRO A 109 10.85 6.09 -18.58
C PRO A 109 12.12 6.08 -17.72
N CYS A 110 12.39 7.17 -17.01
CA CYS A 110 13.50 7.26 -16.05
C CYS A 110 13.23 6.58 -14.69
N GLY A 111 12.04 6.03 -14.48
CA GLY A 111 11.62 5.35 -13.24
C GLY A 111 11.04 6.27 -12.16
N HIS A 112 11.14 7.59 -12.31
CA HIS A 112 10.52 8.52 -11.36
C HIS A 112 9.02 8.67 -11.58
N VAL A 113 8.30 8.92 -10.50
CA VAL A 113 6.83 8.92 -10.46
C VAL A 113 6.31 10.29 -10.06
N VAL A 114 5.28 10.77 -10.76
CA VAL A 114 4.50 11.99 -10.44
C VAL A 114 3.02 11.71 -10.68
N ALA A 115 2.11 12.46 -10.06
CA ALA A 115 0.68 12.31 -10.34
C ALA A 115 0.33 12.72 -11.79
N LYS A 116 -0.73 12.13 -12.34
CA LYS A 116 -1.23 12.37 -13.71
C LYS A 116 -1.44 13.85 -14.02
N GLU A 117 -2.06 14.61 -13.12
CA GLU A 117 -2.24 16.05 -13.30
C GLU A 117 -0.91 16.81 -13.30
N SER A 118 0.01 16.43 -12.41
CA SER A 118 1.35 17.04 -12.34
C SER A 118 2.13 16.78 -13.62
N LEU A 119 2.03 15.56 -14.18
CA LEU A 119 2.59 15.20 -15.47
C LEU A 119 1.99 16.06 -16.60
N ALA A 120 0.67 16.24 -16.63
CA ALA A 120 -0.01 17.06 -17.62
C ALA A 120 0.40 18.54 -17.53
N LYS A 121 0.57 19.08 -16.32
CA LYS A 121 1.05 20.45 -16.08
C LYS A 121 2.51 20.61 -16.53
N LEU A 122 3.38 19.64 -16.25
CA LEU A 122 4.79 19.65 -16.66
C LEU A 122 4.97 19.53 -18.19
N SER A 123 4.08 18.79 -18.86
CA SER A 123 4.15 18.53 -20.30
C SER A 123 3.37 19.54 -21.16
N LYS A 124 2.92 20.67 -20.59
CA LYS A 124 2.33 21.78 -21.37
C LYS A 124 3.36 22.31 -22.38
N GLY A 125 3.26 21.86 -23.64
CA GLY A 125 4.22 22.16 -24.71
C GLY A 125 4.98 20.95 -25.25
N GLY A 126 4.69 19.73 -24.78
CA GLY A 126 5.26 18.49 -25.31
C GLY A 126 6.31 17.87 -24.40
N ARG A 127 7.58 17.90 -24.81
CA ARG A 127 8.70 17.34 -24.03
C ARG A 127 8.89 18.13 -22.73
N PHE A 128 9.18 17.42 -21.65
CA PHE A 128 9.43 18.02 -20.34
C PHE A 128 10.60 17.30 -19.64
N LYS A 129 11.18 17.94 -18.62
CA LYS A 129 12.24 17.36 -17.80
C LYS A 129 11.66 16.75 -16.54
N CYS A 130 12.20 15.60 -16.14
CA CYS A 130 11.87 15.00 -14.86
C CYS A 130 12.23 15.96 -13.70
N PRO A 131 11.39 16.15 -12.68
CA PRO A 131 11.72 16.99 -11.52
C PRO A 131 12.92 16.48 -10.70
N TYR A 132 13.26 15.19 -10.83
CA TYR A 132 14.28 14.53 -10.02
C TYR A 132 15.59 14.25 -10.76
N CYS A 133 15.58 14.27 -12.09
CA CYS A 133 16.75 13.91 -12.88
C CYS A 133 16.80 14.70 -14.19
N PRO A 134 17.97 14.81 -14.84
CA PRO A 134 18.11 15.61 -16.05
C PRO A 134 17.44 14.99 -17.28
N ASN A 135 16.87 13.79 -17.17
CA ASN A 135 16.25 13.09 -18.29
C ASN A 135 14.99 13.81 -18.76
N GLU A 136 14.86 13.96 -20.07
CA GLU A 136 13.66 14.43 -20.72
C GLU A 136 12.72 13.27 -21.04
N SER A 137 11.42 13.54 -21.03
CA SER A 137 10.37 12.56 -21.32
C SER A 137 9.22 13.20 -22.08
N GLN A 138 8.43 12.38 -22.77
CA GLN A 138 7.15 12.78 -23.34
C GLN A 138 6.01 12.19 -22.49
N PRO A 139 4.88 12.88 -22.36
CA PRO A 139 3.76 12.42 -21.52
C PRO A 139 3.21 11.07 -21.98
N LYS A 140 3.27 10.78 -23.29
CA LYS A 140 2.83 9.51 -23.89
C LYS A 140 3.67 8.29 -23.47
N ASP A 141 4.91 8.52 -23.03
CA ASP A 141 5.83 7.46 -22.64
C ASP A 141 5.68 7.11 -21.14
N ALA A 142 4.91 7.91 -20.40
CA ALA A 142 4.61 7.65 -19.01
C ALA A 142 3.54 6.56 -18.87
N ARG A 143 3.71 5.68 -17.88
CA ARG A 143 2.79 4.58 -17.60
C ARG A 143 2.16 4.76 -16.24
N GLU A 144 0.87 4.50 -16.15
CA GLU A 144 0.15 4.46 -14.89
C GLU A 144 0.65 3.30 -14.03
N ILE A 145 0.83 3.55 -12.73
CA ILE A 145 1.15 2.52 -11.73
C ILE A 145 -0.14 2.14 -11.02
N ILE A 146 -0.46 0.84 -11.00
CA ILE A 146 -1.51 0.29 -10.16
C ILE A 146 -0.87 0.02 -8.78
N LEU A 147 -1.37 0.71 -7.76
CA LEU A 147 -0.92 0.64 -6.37
C LEU A 147 -1.57 -0.51 -5.59
#